data_AF-C4JWR7-F1
#
_entry.id   AF-C4JWR7-F1
#
_cell.length_a   1.000
_cell.length_b   1.000
_cell.length_c   1.000
_cell.angle_alpha   90.00
_cell.angle_beta   90.00
_cell.angle_gamma   90.00
#
_symmetry.space_group_name_H-M   'P 1'
#
loop_
_entity.id
_entity.type
_entity.pdbx_description
1 polymer ?
#
loop_
_entity_poly.entity_id
_entity_poly.type
_entity_poly.pdbx_seq_one_letter_code
_entity_poly.pdbx_strand_id
1 'polypeptide(L)'
;MIELMNHLVYDAEKMPEKPYKTFTDILALLYVNNLVLQEDLEVSLEQMGNCENVLVQSHGVMQNLSCKHCDEGFSLFTDCVLVPRHLKGACTNCYYNSSGYCCLFCPDAKKRKCSKAATTTTTTTNNTDIKKPMEAENSTVKKTKRLEQKK
;
A
#
# COMPACT_ATOMS: atom_id res chain seq x y z
N MET A 1 -1.21 -24.04 6.56
CA MET A 1 -1.72 -22.66 6.36
C MET A 1 -1.06 -21.69 7.33
N ILE A 2 -1.29 -21.78 8.66
CA ILE A 2 -0.72 -20.84 9.65
C ILE A 2 0.81 -20.64 9.48
N GLU A 3 1.57 -21.72 9.31
CA GLU A 3 3.04 -21.66 9.16
C GLU A 3 3.48 -20.86 7.92
N LEU A 4 2.77 -20.94 6.78
CA LEU A 4 3.08 -20.18 5.57
C LEU A 4 2.88 -18.66 5.79
N MET A 5 1.89 -18.26 6.58
CA MET A 5 1.66 -16.85 6.91
C MET A 5 2.76 -16.30 7.82
N ASN A 6 3.25 -17.12 8.77
CA ASN A 6 4.40 -16.75 9.59
C ASN A 6 5.68 -16.59 8.76
N HIS A 7 5.89 -17.42 7.73
CA HIS A 7 7.00 -17.25 6.79
C HIS A 7 6.90 -15.93 5.99
N LEU A 8 5.73 -15.61 5.42
CA LEU A 8 5.53 -14.34 4.69
C LEU A 8 5.85 -13.09 5.54
N VAL A 9 5.49 -13.12 6.82
CA VAL A 9 5.80 -12.03 7.77
C VAL A 9 7.31 -11.99 8.05
N TYR A 10 7.91 -13.13 8.40
CA TYR A 10 9.33 -13.26 8.72
C TYR A 10 10.27 -12.85 7.57
N ASP A 11 9.86 -13.12 6.32
CA ASP A 11 10.62 -12.69 5.15
C ASP A 11 10.41 -11.20 4.88
N ALA A 12 9.20 -10.66 5.04
CA ALA A 12 8.94 -9.22 4.95
C ALA A 12 9.70 -8.39 6.00
N GLU A 13 9.88 -8.89 7.23
CA GLU A 13 10.69 -8.25 8.28
C GLU A 13 12.16 -8.04 7.87
N LYS A 14 12.70 -8.91 7.00
CA LYS A 14 14.11 -8.91 6.60
C LYS A 14 14.42 -8.07 5.36
N MET A 15 13.43 -7.75 4.53
CA MET A 15 13.64 -7.11 3.23
C MET A 15 14.21 -5.67 3.23
N PRO A 16 14.05 -4.82 4.27
CA PRO A 16 14.54 -3.44 4.20
C PRO A 16 15.95 -3.25 4.79
N GLU A 17 16.97 -3.13 3.95
CA GLU A 17 18.30 -2.63 4.35
C GLU A 17 18.23 -1.24 5.03
N LYS A 18 17.20 -0.45 4.71
CA LYS A 18 16.94 0.85 5.31
C LYS A 18 15.43 1.14 5.40
N PRO A 19 14.75 0.78 6.50
CA PRO A 19 13.34 1.07 6.68
C PRO A 19 13.06 2.57 6.71
N TYR A 20 11.90 2.97 6.17
CA TYR A 20 11.38 4.34 6.28
C TYR A 20 10.72 4.54 7.65
N LYS A 21 10.65 5.78 8.16
CA LYS A 21 10.24 6.04 9.57
C LYS A 21 8.93 5.35 9.97
N THR A 22 7.89 5.44 9.15
CA THR A 22 6.59 4.82 9.41
C THR A 22 6.67 3.29 9.54
N PHE A 23 7.61 2.62 8.87
CA PHE A 23 7.87 1.18 9.03
C PHE A 23 8.40 0.86 10.43
N THR A 24 9.38 1.64 10.90
CA THR A 24 9.95 1.51 12.25
C THR A 24 8.93 1.80 13.33
N ASP A 25 8.02 2.76 13.09
CA ASP A 25 6.90 3.05 13.98
C ASP A 25 5.89 1.88 14.05
N ILE A 26 5.77 1.07 12.98
CA ILE A 26 4.85 -0.07 12.86
C ILE A 26 5.46 -1.35 13.45
N LEU A 27 6.75 -1.62 13.24
CA LEU A 27 7.46 -2.73 13.89
C LEU A 27 7.58 -2.58 15.42
N ALA A 28 7.29 -1.40 15.96
CA ALA A 28 7.19 -1.16 17.41
C ALA A 28 5.80 -1.50 18.00
N LEU A 29 4.84 -1.93 17.16
CA LEU A 29 3.53 -2.43 17.58
C LEU A 29 3.61 -3.93 17.90
N LEU A 30 2.54 -4.50 18.46
CA LEU A 30 2.46 -5.93 18.70
C LEU A 30 1.93 -6.66 17.47
N TYR A 31 2.56 -7.79 17.10
CA TYR A 31 1.97 -8.77 16.19
C TYR A 31 0.69 -9.34 16.82
N VAL A 32 -0.46 -9.15 16.16
CA VAL A 32 -1.78 -9.51 16.73
C VAL A 32 -2.73 -10.17 15.73
N ASN A 33 -2.53 -10.00 14.42
CA ASN A 33 -3.43 -10.57 13.40
C ASN A 33 -2.75 -11.72 12.65
N ASN A 34 -3.46 -12.84 12.52
CA ASN A 34 -3.13 -13.84 11.51
C ASN A 34 -3.46 -13.27 10.13
N LEU A 35 -2.56 -13.39 9.17
CA LEU A 35 -2.83 -12.97 7.80
C LEU A 35 -3.75 -13.97 7.09
N VAL A 36 -4.72 -13.45 6.33
CA VAL A 36 -5.60 -14.21 5.46
C VAL A 36 -5.67 -13.47 4.12
N LEU A 37 -5.21 -14.12 3.06
CA LEU A 37 -5.28 -13.63 1.69
C LEU A 37 -6.66 -13.95 1.09
N GLN A 38 -7.06 -13.22 0.05
CA GLN A 38 -8.15 -13.68 -0.79
C GLN A 38 -7.75 -14.97 -1.55
N GLU A 39 -8.74 -15.76 -1.95
CA GLU A 39 -8.51 -16.99 -2.72
C GLU A 39 -7.81 -16.67 -4.06
N ASP A 40 -6.96 -17.59 -4.52
CA ASP A 40 -6.12 -17.48 -5.72
C ASP A 40 -5.14 -16.27 -5.80
N LEU A 41 -4.88 -15.56 -4.70
CA LEU A 41 -3.89 -14.47 -4.63
C LEU A 41 -2.55 -14.89 -4.02
N GLU A 42 -1.47 -14.62 -4.75
CA GLU A 42 -0.08 -14.67 -4.24
C GLU A 42 0.47 -13.24 -4.03
N VAL A 43 1.34 -13.06 -3.03
CA VAL A 43 1.97 -11.77 -2.72
C VAL A 43 3.46 -11.82 -3.05
N SER A 44 3.88 -11.16 -4.13
CA SER A 44 5.31 -10.95 -4.39
C SER A 44 5.90 -9.95 -3.39
N LEU A 45 6.82 -10.44 -2.57
CA LEU A 45 7.59 -9.63 -1.61
C LEU A 45 8.69 -8.79 -2.28
N GLU A 46 9.04 -9.04 -3.55
CA GLU A 46 10.03 -8.24 -4.30
C GLU A 46 9.63 -6.76 -4.38
N GLN A 47 8.32 -6.47 -4.40
CA GLN A 47 7.80 -5.13 -4.31
C GLN A 47 7.71 -4.69 -2.85
N MET A 48 8.56 -3.73 -2.44
CA MET A 48 8.62 -3.22 -1.06
C MET A 48 7.23 -2.90 -0.46
N GLY A 49 6.35 -2.23 -1.21
CA GLY A 49 4.98 -1.92 -0.76
C GLY A 49 4.12 -3.14 -0.38
N ASN A 50 4.43 -4.33 -0.88
CA ASN A 50 3.78 -5.58 -0.48
C ASN A 50 4.36 -6.12 0.83
N CYS A 51 5.68 -6.12 1.01
CA CYS A 51 6.33 -6.42 2.30
C CYS A 51 5.79 -5.50 3.40
N GLU A 52 5.68 -4.21 3.11
CA GLU A 52 5.06 -3.25 3.99
C GLU A 52 3.62 -3.67 4.32
N ASN A 53 2.75 -3.85 3.32
CA ASN A 53 1.35 -4.19 3.54
C ASN A 53 1.17 -5.48 4.37
N VAL A 54 2.00 -6.50 4.15
CA VAL A 54 2.08 -7.74 4.96
C VAL A 54 2.33 -7.43 6.44
N LEU A 55 3.32 -6.58 6.74
CA LEU A 55 3.67 -6.22 8.11
C LEU A 55 2.65 -5.28 8.76
N VAL A 56 2.13 -4.31 8.01
CA VAL A 56 1.10 -3.38 8.52
C VAL A 56 -0.22 -4.11 8.80
N GLN A 57 -0.54 -5.15 8.02
CA GLN A 57 -1.69 -6.03 8.23
C GLN A 57 -1.53 -6.89 9.49
N SER A 58 -0.34 -7.44 9.78
CA SER A 58 -0.14 -8.31 10.97
C SER A 58 -0.05 -7.55 12.30
N HIS A 59 0.42 -6.29 12.28
CA HIS A 59 0.69 -5.47 13.48
C HIS A 59 -0.41 -4.43 13.82
N GLY A 60 -1.42 -4.26 12.97
CA GLY A 60 -2.48 -3.26 13.18
C GLY A 60 -3.71 -3.75 13.95
N VAL A 61 -4.71 -2.89 14.09
CA VAL A 61 -6.01 -3.22 14.72
C VAL A 61 -7.00 -3.69 13.65
N MET A 62 -7.29 -5.00 13.62
CA MET A 62 -8.35 -5.59 12.79
C MET A 62 -9.71 -4.94 13.10
N GLN A 63 -10.51 -4.67 12.07
CA GLN A 63 -11.84 -4.08 12.18
C GLN A 63 -12.93 -5.16 12.01
N ASN A 64 -13.97 -5.10 12.84
CA ASN A 64 -15.11 -6.03 12.80
C ASN A 64 -15.94 -5.98 11.50
N LEU A 65 -15.66 -5.04 10.60
CA LEU A 65 -16.35 -4.85 9.33
C LEU A 65 -15.32 -4.44 8.26
N SER A 66 -15.41 -5.03 7.07
CA SER A 66 -14.65 -4.56 5.93
C SER A 66 -15.20 -3.23 5.40
N CYS A 67 -14.30 -2.38 4.90
CA CYS A 67 -14.71 -1.15 4.21
C CYS A 67 -15.23 -1.51 2.82
N LYS A 68 -16.21 -0.75 2.30
CA LYS A 68 -16.89 -1.05 1.03
C LYS A 68 -15.94 -1.36 -0.15
N HIS A 69 -14.78 -0.70 -0.26
CA HIS A 69 -13.83 -0.96 -1.35
C HIS A 69 -13.08 -2.31 -1.21
N CYS A 70 -12.95 -2.85 0.00
CA CYS A 70 -12.42 -4.21 0.22
C CYS A 70 -13.52 -5.27 0.05
N ASP A 71 -14.74 -4.94 0.49
CA ASP A 71 -15.97 -5.73 0.28
C ASP A 71 -16.29 -5.93 -1.22
N GLU A 72 -15.97 -4.93 -2.06
CA GLU A 72 -16.01 -5.01 -3.53
C GLU A 72 -14.85 -5.83 -4.16
N GLY A 73 -14.00 -6.49 -3.36
CA GLY A 73 -12.94 -7.40 -3.83
C GLY A 73 -11.58 -6.75 -4.16
N PHE A 74 -11.42 -5.43 -3.98
CA PHE A 74 -10.17 -4.72 -4.35
C PHE A 74 -9.11 -4.75 -3.24
N SER A 75 -8.79 -5.92 -2.69
CA SER A 75 -7.85 -6.09 -1.56
C SER A 75 -7.07 -7.39 -1.62
N LEU A 76 -5.80 -7.37 -1.18
CA LEU A 76 -4.97 -8.58 -1.11
C LEU A 76 -5.39 -9.47 0.08
N PHE A 77 -5.72 -8.85 1.21
CA PHE A 77 -6.19 -9.54 2.42
C PHE A 77 -7.70 -9.40 2.57
N THR A 78 -8.34 -10.39 3.20
CA THR A 78 -9.79 -10.38 3.53
C THR A 78 -10.15 -9.24 4.48
N ASP A 79 -9.35 -9.07 5.54
CA ASP A 79 -9.71 -8.23 6.68
C ASP A 79 -9.22 -6.79 6.53
N CYS A 80 -10.05 -5.83 6.97
CA CYS A 80 -9.63 -4.44 7.07
C CYS A 80 -8.86 -4.20 8.37
N VAL A 81 -7.57 -3.93 8.29
CA VAL A 81 -6.73 -3.53 9.42
C VAL A 81 -6.48 -2.03 9.40
N LEU A 82 -6.64 -1.36 10.54
CA LEU A 82 -6.29 0.04 10.75
C LEU A 82 -5.04 0.14 11.64
N VAL A 83 -4.10 1.03 11.29
CA VAL A 83 -3.00 1.40 12.21
C VAL A 83 -3.24 2.82 12.74
N PRO A 84 -3.58 2.98 14.03
CA PRO A 84 -3.88 4.28 14.62
C PRO A 84 -2.77 5.31 14.38
N ARG A 85 -3.15 6.54 13.99
CA ARG A 85 -2.24 7.66 13.62
C ARG A 85 -1.41 7.47 12.33
N HIS A 86 -1.37 6.28 11.75
CA HIS A 86 -0.70 6.00 10.48
C HIS A 86 -1.71 5.92 9.32
N LEU A 87 -1.22 5.66 8.09
CA LEU A 87 -2.00 5.45 6.86
C LEU A 87 -3.07 6.51 6.52
N LYS A 88 -3.00 7.72 7.09
CA LYS A 88 -4.03 8.79 6.98
C LYS A 88 -5.42 8.34 7.48
N GLY A 89 -5.48 7.31 8.35
CA GLY A 89 -6.73 6.71 8.82
C GLY A 89 -7.45 5.80 7.82
N ALA A 90 -6.83 5.45 6.69
CA ALA A 90 -7.32 4.38 5.82
C ALA A 90 -6.90 3.00 6.35
N CYS A 91 -7.60 1.94 5.95
CA CYS A 91 -7.12 0.58 6.14
C CYS A 91 -5.92 0.27 5.24
N THR A 92 -5.07 -0.64 5.70
CA THR A 92 -3.93 -1.28 4.99
C THR A 92 -4.22 -1.50 3.51
N ASN A 93 -5.18 -2.35 3.19
CA ASN A 93 -5.60 -2.72 1.85
C ASN A 93 -5.87 -1.49 0.96
N CYS A 94 -6.68 -0.53 1.41
CA CYS A 94 -6.94 0.68 0.63
C CYS A 94 -5.77 1.67 0.62
N TYR A 95 -4.89 1.67 1.62
CA TYR A 95 -3.70 2.51 1.60
C TYR A 95 -2.71 2.04 0.52
N TYR A 96 -2.44 0.74 0.46
CA TYR A 96 -1.48 0.20 -0.50
C TYR A 96 -2.05 0.09 -1.93
N ASN A 97 -3.34 -0.24 -2.09
CA ASN A 97 -3.98 -0.26 -3.42
C ASN A 97 -4.36 1.15 -3.93
N SER A 98 -4.89 2.04 -3.08
CA SER A 98 -5.47 3.32 -3.52
C SER A 98 -5.01 4.55 -2.73
N SER A 99 -3.86 4.52 -2.05
CA SER A 99 -3.36 5.64 -1.20
C SER A 99 -4.37 6.14 -0.14
N GLY A 100 -5.36 5.31 0.20
CA GLY A 100 -6.45 5.59 1.12
C GLY A 100 -7.61 6.39 0.51
N TYR A 101 -7.59 6.74 -0.78
CA TYR A 101 -8.59 7.60 -1.42
C TYR A 101 -9.99 6.98 -1.46
N CYS A 102 -10.09 5.65 -1.54
CA CYS A 102 -11.36 4.92 -1.63
C CYS A 102 -11.80 4.27 -0.31
N CYS A 103 -11.07 4.48 0.79
CA CYS A 103 -11.35 3.85 2.08
C CYS A 103 -12.45 4.60 2.85
N LEU A 104 -13.50 3.89 3.28
CA LEU A 104 -14.59 4.49 4.07
C LEU A 104 -14.15 4.98 5.46
N PHE A 105 -13.08 4.40 6.02
CA PHE A 105 -12.52 4.80 7.32
C PHE A 105 -11.68 6.09 7.27
N CYS A 106 -11.16 6.45 6.09
CA CYS A 106 -10.35 7.65 5.91
C CYS A 106 -11.22 8.91 6.12
N PRO A 107 -10.93 9.78 7.13
CA PRO A 107 -11.81 10.91 7.47
C PRO A 107 -12.05 11.89 6.30
N ASP A 108 -11.07 12.01 5.40
CA ASP A 108 -11.09 12.89 4.23
C ASP A 108 -11.65 12.21 2.95
N ALA A 109 -12.10 10.96 3.01
CA ALA A 109 -12.67 10.27 1.83
C ALA A 109 -13.91 11.01 1.29
N LYS A 110 -14.76 11.55 2.18
CA LYS A 110 -15.98 12.30 1.82
C LYS A 110 -15.74 13.55 0.96
N LYS A 111 -14.49 14.04 0.86
CA LYS A 111 -14.11 15.20 0.05
C LYS A 111 -13.57 14.81 -1.34
N ARG A 112 -13.41 13.53 -1.64
CA ARG A 112 -12.59 13.04 -2.76
C ARG A 112 -13.34 12.02 -3.60
N LYS A 113 -13.25 12.14 -4.92
CA LYS A 113 -13.81 11.16 -5.86
C LYS A 113 -12.82 10.00 -6.01
N CYS A 114 -13.20 8.81 -5.58
CA CYS A 114 -12.50 7.58 -5.93
C CYS A 114 -12.69 7.34 -7.45
N SER A 115 -11.63 7.54 -8.23
CA SER A 115 -11.54 6.98 -9.59
C SER A 115 -11.29 5.48 -9.47
N LYS A 116 -12.05 4.64 -10.18
CA LYS A 116 -11.88 3.18 -10.18
C LYS A 116 -10.41 2.82 -10.44
N ALA A 117 -9.81 2.04 -9.54
CA ALA A 117 -8.46 1.53 -9.71
C ALA A 117 -8.42 0.60 -10.94
N ALA A 118 -7.30 0.61 -11.67
CA ALA A 118 -7.06 -0.36 -12.72
C ALA A 118 -6.56 -1.66 -12.08
N THR A 119 -7.30 -2.75 -12.24
CA THR A 119 -6.88 -4.06 -11.74
C THR A 119 -5.69 -4.58 -12.54
N THR A 120 -4.49 -4.52 -11.96
CA THR A 120 -3.31 -5.21 -12.49
C THR A 120 -3.39 -6.68 -12.11
N THR A 121 -4.25 -7.44 -12.78
CA THR A 121 -4.24 -8.90 -12.69
C THR A 121 -3.01 -9.42 -13.44
N THR A 122 -1.96 -9.78 -12.70
CA THR A 122 -0.78 -10.47 -13.28
C THR A 122 -1.12 -11.93 -13.56
N THR A 123 -1.94 -12.17 -14.58
CA THR A 123 -2.19 -13.52 -15.09
C THR A 123 -0.91 -14.04 -15.73
N THR A 124 -0.27 -15.05 -15.11
CA THR A 124 0.93 -15.70 -15.63
C THR A 124 0.61 -16.56 -16.85
N THR A 125 0.46 -15.90 -18.00
CA THR A 125 0.44 -16.54 -19.32
C THR A 125 1.77 -16.24 -20.00
N ASN A 126 2.60 -17.27 -20.20
CA ASN A 126 3.90 -17.11 -20.86
C ASN A 126 3.77 -16.52 -22.26
N ASN A 127 4.46 -15.41 -22.54
CA ASN A 127 5.29 -15.23 -23.75
C ASN A 127 6.11 -13.93 -23.72
N THR A 128 7.23 -13.94 -24.43
CA THR A 128 8.26 -12.90 -24.50
C THR A 128 7.82 -11.66 -25.30
N ASP A 129 7.98 -10.44 -24.76
CA ASP A 129 8.82 -9.37 -25.34
C ASP A 129 9.06 -8.20 -24.34
N ILE A 130 9.90 -7.23 -24.73
CA ILE A 130 10.57 -6.25 -23.87
C ILE A 130 9.95 -4.85 -23.97
N LYS A 131 9.72 -4.18 -22.81
CA LYS A 131 10.13 -2.75 -22.64
C LYS A 131 10.19 -2.20 -21.20
N LYS A 132 11.37 -1.60 -20.96
CA LYS A 132 11.88 -0.73 -19.89
C LYS A 132 10.86 -0.02 -18.95
N PRO A 133 11.16 0.14 -17.65
CA PRO A 133 10.32 0.87 -16.69
C PRO A 133 10.25 2.39 -16.93
N MET A 134 9.20 3.02 -16.37
CA MET A 134 9.03 4.47 -16.34
C MET A 134 9.95 5.14 -15.31
N GLU A 135 10.78 6.06 -15.78
CA GLU A 135 11.63 6.92 -14.94
C GLU A 135 10.80 8.09 -14.38
N ALA A 136 11.08 8.49 -13.13
CA ALA A 136 10.32 9.56 -12.46
C ALA A 136 10.84 10.95 -12.88
N GLU A 137 10.23 11.56 -13.90
CA GLU A 137 10.65 12.87 -14.41
C GLU A 137 10.34 14.03 -13.44
N ASN A 138 11.41 14.54 -12.83
CA ASN A 138 11.41 15.74 -12.01
C ASN A 138 11.41 17.00 -12.90
N SER A 139 10.25 17.63 -13.12
CA SER A 139 10.11 18.76 -14.06
C SER A 139 10.38 20.14 -13.42
N THR A 140 11.56 20.73 -13.68
CA THR A 140 11.92 22.10 -13.26
C THR A 140 12.38 23.00 -14.43
N VAL A 141 11.47 23.82 -14.97
CA VAL A 141 11.72 24.83 -16.02
C VAL A 141 10.84 26.07 -15.69
N LYS A 142 11.38 27.25 -15.31
CA LYS A 142 11.83 28.40 -16.16
C LYS A 142 10.71 28.88 -17.13
N LYS A 143 10.49 30.16 -17.52
CA LYS A 143 11.26 31.43 -17.63
C LYS A 143 10.21 32.56 -17.98
N THR A 144 10.34 33.90 -17.91
CA THR A 144 11.31 34.92 -17.44
C THR A 144 10.61 36.30 -17.31
N LYS A 145 10.99 37.17 -16.35
CA LYS A 145 10.93 38.66 -16.44
C LYS A 145 11.72 39.26 -15.27
N ARG A 146 12.43 40.40 -15.33
CA ARG A 146 13.14 41.20 -16.34
C ARG A 146 13.67 42.39 -15.50
N LEU A 147 14.95 42.76 -15.63
CA LEU A 147 15.49 43.94 -14.92
C LEU A 147 14.81 45.23 -15.41
N GLU A 148 14.52 46.13 -14.48
CA GLU A 148 14.63 47.58 -14.68
C GLU A 148 15.30 48.19 -13.44
N GLN A 149 16.17 49.18 -13.66
CA GLN A 149 16.95 49.82 -12.61
C GLN A 149 16.27 51.11 -12.16
N LYS A 150 16.37 51.44 -10.87
CA LYS A 150 16.18 52.80 -10.36
C LYS A 150 17.39 53.24 -9.55
N LYS A 151 17.85 54.45 -9.83
CA LYS A 151 18.76 55.27 -9.03
C LYS A 151 18.25 56.71 -9.15
#